data_AF-A0A424NTR1-F1
#
_entry.id   AF-A0A424NTR1-F1
#
_cell.length_a   1.000
_cell.length_b   1.000
_cell.length_c   1.000
_cell.angle_alpha   90.00
_cell.angle_beta   90.00
_cell.angle_gamma   90.00
#
_symmetry.space_group_name_H-M   'P 1'
#
loop_
_entity.id
_entity.type
_entity.pdbx_description
1 polymer ?
#
loop_
_entity_poly.entity_id
_entity_poly.type
_entity_poly.pdbx_seq_one_letter_code
_entity_poly.pdbx_strand_id
1 'polypeptide(L)'
;MKTYLSLCIVSLLFTACVLSDVESDAQQIIEDIENVIEQSSMYEVRFVFDWNSVDFPNDYLSSAHFSQLVGWVHEKDHSYFKEGELASSSIEQMAETGSTTTLVNELEALIDQSEGLATFMMLELKRETSFRTTMKKPNHKIPLPELPIRLWATVQK
;
A
#
# COMPACT_ATOMS: atom_id res chain seq x y z
N MET A 1 -37.41 45.71 39.25
CA MET A 1 -37.40 45.00 37.94
C MET A 1 -35.99 44.75 37.37
N LYS A 2 -34.92 45.39 37.86
CA LYS A 2 -33.55 45.22 37.33
C LYS A 2 -32.78 43.98 37.83
N THR A 3 -33.21 43.37 38.94
CA THR A 3 -32.52 42.20 39.55
C THR A 3 -32.87 40.87 38.85
N TYR A 4 -34.09 40.74 38.32
CA TYR A 4 -34.53 39.51 37.63
C TYR A 4 -33.90 39.34 36.23
N LEU A 5 -33.66 40.45 35.53
CA LEU A 5 -33.01 40.42 34.21
C LEU A 5 -31.54 39.98 34.30
N SER A 6 -30.85 40.37 35.37
CA SER A 6 -29.47 39.95 35.65
C SER A 6 -29.38 38.45 35.97
N LEU A 7 -30.35 37.90 36.73
CA LEU A 7 -30.37 36.49 37.10
C LEU A 7 -30.61 35.56 35.89
N CYS A 8 -31.44 35.98 34.92
CA CYS A 8 -31.69 35.19 33.71
C CYS A 8 -30.48 35.14 32.78
N ILE A 9 -29.72 36.24 32.67
CA ILE A 9 -28.53 36.31 31.80
C ILE A 9 -27.42 35.39 32.33
N VAL A 10 -27.24 35.31 33.65
CA VAL A 10 -26.26 34.39 34.26
C VAL A 10 -26.66 32.93 34.05
N SER A 11 -27.96 32.60 34.16
CA SER A 11 -28.47 31.24 33.91
C SER A 11 -28.30 30.80 32.45
N LEU A 12 -28.55 31.69 31.49
CA LEU A 12 -28.37 31.44 30.05
C LEU A 12 -26.90 31.33 29.65
N LEU A 13 -26.00 32.05 30.30
CA LEU A 13 -24.56 31.95 30.07
C LEU A 13 -23.96 30.66 30.65
N PHE A 14 -24.47 30.21 31.81
CA PHE A 14 -24.05 28.94 32.41
C PHE A 14 -24.49 27.72 31.60
N THR A 15 -25.69 27.72 31.01
CA THR A 15 -26.13 26.60 30.14
C THR A 15 -25.40 26.54 28.82
N ALA A 16 -25.06 27.68 28.21
CA ALA A 16 -24.25 27.72 26.99
C ALA A 16 -22.83 27.16 27.21
N CYS A 17 -22.24 27.39 28.39
CA CYS A 17 -20.91 26.90 28.74
C CYS A 17 -20.85 25.36 28.88
N VAL A 18 -21.90 24.76 29.46
CA VAL A 18 -21.95 23.29 29.64
C VAL A 18 -22.23 22.55 28.31
N LEU A 19 -22.89 23.20 27.36
CA LEU A 19 -23.16 22.62 26.03
C LEU A 19 -21.92 22.63 25.12
N SER A 20 -21.05 23.64 25.23
CA SER A 20 -19.82 23.70 24.42
C SER A 20 -18.82 22.58 24.74
N ASP A 21 -18.77 22.13 26.00
CA ASP A 21 -17.83 21.08 26.42
C ASP A 21 -18.20 19.71 25.81
N VAL A 22 -19.50 19.40 25.71
CA VAL A 22 -20.00 18.11 25.18
C VAL A 22 -19.80 17.99 23.67
N GLU A 23 -19.91 19.09 22.93
CA GLU A 23 -19.76 19.12 21.47
C GLU A 23 -18.29 19.01 21.02
N SER A 24 -17.39 19.60 21.81
CA SER A 24 -15.93 19.50 21.69
C SER A 24 -15.43 18.06 21.81
N ASP A 25 -15.89 17.31 22.81
CA ASP A 25 -15.44 15.94 23.03
C ASP A 25 -15.89 14.99 21.91
N ALA A 26 -17.11 15.18 21.38
CA ALA A 26 -17.61 14.40 20.26
C ALA A 26 -16.83 14.66 18.97
N GLN A 27 -16.44 15.91 18.72
CA GLN A 27 -15.62 16.29 17.56
C GLN A 27 -14.19 15.76 17.67
N GLN A 28 -13.58 15.81 18.86
CA GLN A 28 -12.26 15.24 19.10
C GLN A 28 -12.26 13.72 18.90
N ILE A 29 -13.29 13.01 19.36
CA ILE A 29 -13.42 11.56 19.13
C ILE A 29 -13.54 11.24 17.64
N ILE A 30 -14.24 12.05 16.85
CA ILE A 30 -14.37 11.85 15.39
C ILE A 30 -13.03 12.09 14.70
N GLU A 31 -12.30 13.15 15.05
CA GLU A 31 -10.97 13.45 14.49
C GLU A 31 -9.93 12.38 14.89
N ASP A 32 -9.99 11.88 16.12
CA ASP A 32 -9.15 10.78 16.59
C ASP A 32 -9.50 9.47 15.90
N ILE A 33 -10.78 9.19 15.67
CA ILE A 33 -11.22 8.04 14.88
C ILE A 33 -10.71 8.16 13.45
N GLU A 34 -10.92 9.30 12.77
CA GLU A 34 -10.45 9.57 11.40
C GLU A 34 -8.93 9.42 11.27
N ASN A 35 -8.16 9.94 12.23
CA ASN A 35 -6.70 9.77 12.26
C ASN A 35 -6.26 8.32 12.53
N VAL A 36 -7.08 7.52 13.23
CA VAL A 36 -6.82 6.08 13.43
C VAL A 36 -7.12 5.27 12.16
N ILE A 37 -8.03 5.71 11.29
CA ILE A 37 -8.35 5.05 10.00
C ILE A 37 -7.37 5.43 8.89
N GLU A 38 -6.77 6.62 8.91
CA GLU A 38 -5.84 7.12 7.87
C GLU A 38 -4.34 6.93 8.25
N GLN A 39 -3.99 5.84 8.92
CA GLN A 39 -2.58 5.54 9.14
C GLN A 39 -1.91 5.08 7.83
N SER A 40 -1.14 5.96 7.21
CA SER A 40 -0.26 5.61 6.09
C SER A 40 1.19 5.56 6.54
N SER A 41 1.99 4.74 5.87
CA SER A 41 3.44 4.77 6.04
C SER A 41 4.12 4.73 4.69
N MET A 42 5.21 5.47 4.58
CA MET A 42 6.01 5.52 3.38
C MET A 42 7.08 4.43 3.45
N TYR A 43 7.15 3.63 2.38
CA TYR A 43 8.17 2.63 2.20
C TYR A 43 9.03 2.97 1.01
N GLU A 44 10.32 2.70 1.13
CA GLU A 44 11.24 2.70 0.01
C GLU A 44 11.57 1.25 -0.31
N VAL A 45 11.19 0.81 -1.51
CA VAL A 45 11.52 -0.51 -2.02
C VAL A 45 12.64 -0.33 -3.03
N ARG A 46 13.80 -0.92 -2.71
CA ARG A 46 14.97 -0.88 -3.57
C ARG A 46 15.16 -2.24 -4.22
N PHE A 47 15.02 -2.28 -5.54
CA PHE A 47 15.32 -3.45 -6.33
C PHE A 47 16.76 -3.33 -6.85
N VAL A 48 17.64 -4.20 -6.35
CA VAL A 48 19.04 -4.29 -6.77
C VAL A 48 19.24 -5.65 -7.40
N PHE A 49 19.67 -5.67 -8.65
CA PHE A 49 20.09 -6.89 -9.32
C PHE A 49 21.52 -6.73 -9.82
N ASP A 50 22.30 -7.79 -9.71
CA ASP A 50 23.69 -7.79 -10.16
C ASP A 50 23.94 -8.92 -11.14
N TRP A 51 23.13 -8.97 -12.21
CA TRP A 51 23.37 -9.90 -13.31
C TRP A 51 24.28 -9.23 -14.33
N ASN A 52 25.54 -9.68 -14.37
CA ASN A 52 26.61 -9.05 -15.16
C ASN A 52 27.52 -10.11 -15.83
N SER A 53 28.24 -9.71 -16.88
CA SER A 53 29.08 -10.63 -17.66
C SER A 53 30.37 -11.07 -16.97
N VAL A 54 30.70 -10.49 -15.80
CA VAL A 54 31.89 -10.86 -15.02
C VAL A 54 31.57 -12.03 -14.11
N ASP A 55 30.51 -11.90 -13.32
CA ASP A 55 30.07 -12.93 -12.36
C ASP A 55 29.24 -14.03 -13.03
N PHE A 56 28.57 -13.71 -14.14
CA PHE A 56 27.73 -14.63 -14.92
C PHE A 56 28.16 -14.66 -16.39
N PRO A 57 29.37 -15.15 -16.71
CA PRO A 57 29.95 -15.02 -18.07
C PRO A 57 29.36 -15.98 -19.10
N ASN A 58 28.84 -17.13 -18.67
CA ASN A 58 28.32 -18.15 -19.58
C ASN A 58 26.95 -17.73 -20.12
N ASP A 59 26.78 -17.76 -21.45
CA ASP A 59 25.55 -17.38 -22.16
C ASP A 59 25.01 -15.98 -21.81
N TYR A 60 25.88 -15.07 -21.35
CA TYR A 60 25.51 -13.68 -21.09
C TYR A 60 25.20 -12.95 -22.40
N LEU A 61 24.02 -12.34 -22.48
CA LEU A 61 23.61 -11.54 -23.62
C LEU A 61 23.74 -10.06 -23.29
N SER A 62 24.50 -9.31 -24.10
CA SER A 62 24.68 -7.86 -23.90
C SER A 62 23.40 -7.05 -24.10
N SER A 63 22.41 -7.59 -24.82
CA SER A 63 21.07 -7.01 -25.01
C SER A 63 20.09 -7.35 -23.89
N ALA A 64 20.51 -8.19 -22.94
CA ALA A 64 19.58 -8.68 -21.94
C ALA A 64 19.05 -7.52 -21.08
N HIS A 65 17.76 -7.57 -20.82
CA HIS A 65 17.03 -6.57 -20.03
C HIS A 65 16.03 -7.28 -19.13
N PHE A 66 15.49 -6.57 -18.16
CA PHE A 66 14.37 -7.09 -17.37
C PHE A 66 13.05 -6.66 -17.99
N SER A 67 12.03 -7.48 -17.80
CA SER A 67 10.64 -7.05 -17.95
C SER A 67 10.35 -5.86 -17.01
N GLN A 68 9.18 -5.25 -17.19
CA GLN A 68 8.65 -4.36 -16.16
C GLN A 68 8.55 -5.10 -14.82
N LEU A 69 8.88 -4.41 -13.73
CA LEU A 69 8.72 -4.94 -12.38
C LEU A 69 7.26 -4.74 -11.97
N VAL A 70 6.61 -5.82 -11.58
CA VAL A 70 5.29 -5.78 -10.95
C VAL A 70 5.45 -6.14 -9.50
N GLY A 71 4.79 -5.41 -8.61
CA GLY A 71 4.69 -5.81 -7.23
C GLY A 71 3.29 -5.71 -6.67
N TRP A 72 3.03 -6.53 -5.68
CA TRP A 72 1.75 -6.64 -5.00
C TRP A 72 1.96 -6.59 -3.50
N VAL A 73 1.24 -5.69 -2.86
CA VAL A 73 1.07 -5.65 -1.41
C VAL A 73 -0.15 -6.48 -1.09
N HIS A 74 0.00 -7.47 -0.23
CA HIS A 74 -1.09 -8.36 0.12
C HIS A 74 -1.23 -8.57 1.61
N GLU A 75 -2.35 -9.16 1.99
CA GLU A 75 -2.60 -9.62 3.34
C GLU A 75 -1.82 -10.91 3.63
N LYS A 76 -1.38 -11.13 4.87
CA LYS A 76 -0.45 -12.22 5.25
C LYS A 76 -0.92 -13.61 4.84
N ASP A 77 -2.23 -13.85 4.87
CA ASP A 77 -2.85 -15.14 4.60
C ASP A 77 -3.14 -15.38 3.11
N HIS A 78 -2.94 -14.37 2.25
CA HIS A 78 -3.12 -14.50 0.81
C HIS A 78 -1.78 -14.72 0.11
N SER A 79 -1.79 -15.54 -0.93
CA SER A 79 -0.61 -15.80 -1.75
C SER A 79 -1.03 -15.95 -3.20
N TYR A 80 -0.36 -15.21 -4.08
CA TYR A 80 -0.61 -15.28 -5.52
C TYR A 80 0.34 -16.24 -6.24
N PHE A 81 1.52 -16.46 -5.67
CA PHE A 81 2.52 -17.38 -6.21
C PHE A 81 3.22 -18.10 -5.07
N LYS A 82 3.35 -19.43 -5.21
CA LYS A 82 4.00 -20.29 -4.24
C LYS A 82 4.88 -21.33 -4.96
N GLU A 83 6.09 -21.49 -4.45
CA GLU A 83 7.03 -22.47 -5.00
C GLU A 83 6.47 -23.89 -4.87
N GLY A 84 6.65 -24.68 -5.94
CA GLY A 84 6.15 -26.05 -6.02
C GLY A 84 4.69 -26.18 -6.46
N GLU A 85 3.97 -25.07 -6.63
CA GLU A 85 2.63 -25.05 -7.20
C GLU A 85 2.65 -24.65 -8.68
N LEU A 86 1.58 -24.98 -9.40
CA LEU A 86 1.44 -24.62 -10.80
C LEU A 86 1.30 -23.10 -10.93
N ALA A 87 2.06 -22.49 -11.83
CA ALA A 87 1.94 -21.07 -12.14
C ALA A 87 0.56 -20.76 -12.74
N SER A 88 -0.01 -19.61 -12.37
CA SER A 88 -1.15 -19.05 -13.11
C SER A 88 -0.73 -18.69 -14.53
N SER A 89 -1.70 -18.59 -15.45
CA SER A 89 -1.45 -18.19 -16.84
C SER A 89 -0.78 -16.83 -16.97
N SER A 90 -1.07 -15.91 -16.05
CA SER A 90 -0.46 -14.58 -15.97
C SER A 90 0.99 -14.62 -15.49
N ILE A 91 1.32 -15.47 -14.51
CA ILE A 91 2.70 -15.70 -14.07
C ILE A 91 3.51 -16.38 -15.17
N GLU A 92 2.93 -17.38 -15.84
CA GLU A 92 3.53 -18.04 -17.00
C GLU A 92 3.83 -17.01 -18.10
N GLN A 93 2.84 -16.24 -18.52
CA GLN A 93 3.01 -15.24 -19.56
C GLN A 93 4.08 -14.20 -19.20
N MET A 94 4.08 -13.71 -17.95
CA MET A 94 5.11 -12.78 -17.48
C MET A 94 6.49 -13.41 -17.47
N ALA A 95 6.63 -14.64 -16.97
CA ALA A 95 7.91 -15.34 -16.90
C ALA A 95 8.51 -15.62 -18.29
N GLU A 96 7.66 -16.03 -19.24
CA GLU A 96 8.09 -16.46 -20.58
C GLU A 96 8.31 -15.30 -21.55
N THR A 97 7.48 -14.25 -21.47
CA THR A 97 7.45 -13.19 -22.50
C THR A 97 7.75 -11.80 -21.96
N GLY A 98 7.84 -11.64 -20.64
CA GLY A 98 7.96 -10.33 -19.99
C GLY A 98 6.70 -9.48 -20.05
N SER A 99 5.60 -9.96 -20.62
CA SER A 99 4.32 -9.25 -20.65
C SER A 99 3.66 -9.26 -19.28
N THR A 100 3.35 -8.08 -18.75
CA THR A 100 2.83 -7.90 -17.38
C THR A 100 1.35 -7.51 -17.33
N THR A 101 0.71 -7.25 -18.47
CA THR A 101 -0.66 -6.73 -18.53
C THR A 101 -1.66 -7.66 -17.83
N THR A 102 -1.66 -8.95 -18.16
CA THR A 102 -2.58 -9.93 -17.57
C THR A 102 -2.34 -10.10 -16.06
N LEU A 103 -1.07 -10.10 -15.65
CA LEU A 103 -0.68 -10.17 -14.25
C LEU A 103 -1.23 -8.97 -13.46
N VAL A 104 -1.07 -7.74 -13.97
CA VAL A 104 -1.56 -6.54 -13.28
C VAL A 104 -3.08 -6.57 -13.13
N ASN A 105 -3.80 -6.93 -14.20
CA ASN A 105 -5.27 -7.02 -14.14
C ASN A 105 -5.75 -8.04 -13.10
N GLU A 106 -5.07 -9.19 -12.96
CA GLU A 106 -5.42 -10.18 -11.95
C GLU A 106 -5.13 -9.68 -10.52
N LEU A 107 -4.02 -8.97 -10.31
CA LEU A 107 -3.70 -8.37 -9.01
C LEU A 107 -4.68 -7.25 -8.63
N GLU A 108 -5.12 -6.43 -9.59
CA GLU A 108 -6.18 -5.43 -9.37
C GLU A 108 -7.50 -6.10 -8.97
N ALA A 109 -7.88 -7.19 -9.64
CA ALA A 109 -9.09 -7.93 -9.27
C ALA A 109 -9.00 -8.53 -7.85
N LEU A 110 -7.81 -8.94 -7.39
CA LEU A 110 -7.61 -9.41 -6.01
C LEU A 110 -7.68 -8.28 -4.98
N ILE A 111 -7.26 -7.06 -5.35
CA ILE A 111 -7.43 -5.87 -4.51
C ILE A 111 -8.93 -5.55 -4.37
N ASP A 112 -9.68 -5.61 -5.47
CA ASP A 112 -11.14 -5.40 -5.45
C ASP A 112 -11.87 -6.45 -4.58
N GLN A 113 -11.30 -7.65 -4.47
CA GLN A 113 -11.78 -8.74 -3.60
C GLN A 113 -11.29 -8.64 -2.15
N SER A 114 -10.54 -7.59 -1.80
CA SER A 114 -9.93 -7.40 -0.47
C SER A 114 -8.89 -8.47 -0.08
N GLU A 115 -8.31 -9.17 -1.07
CA GLU A 115 -7.17 -10.09 -0.88
C GLU A 115 -5.82 -9.38 -1.02
N GLY A 116 -5.82 -8.23 -1.71
CA GLY A 116 -4.66 -7.36 -1.92
C GLY A 116 -4.92 -5.93 -1.45
N LEU A 117 -3.83 -5.18 -1.23
CA LEU A 117 -3.89 -3.80 -0.75
C LEU A 117 -3.46 -2.78 -1.81
N ALA A 118 -2.48 -3.14 -2.63
CA ALA A 118 -1.97 -2.28 -3.70
C ALA A 118 -1.20 -3.11 -4.72
N THR A 119 -1.17 -2.63 -5.97
CA THR A 119 -0.27 -3.11 -7.02
C THR A 119 0.53 -1.93 -7.56
N PHE A 120 1.76 -2.18 -8.02
CA PHE A 120 2.59 -1.17 -8.65
C PHE A 120 3.36 -1.78 -9.82
N MET A 121 3.55 -0.96 -10.85
CA MET A 121 4.31 -1.30 -12.04
C MET A 121 5.43 -0.29 -12.21
N MET A 122 6.63 -0.78 -12.50
CA MET A 122 7.77 0.07 -12.81
C MET A 122 8.16 -0.05 -14.28
N LEU A 123 8.08 1.09 -14.96
CA LEU A 123 8.56 1.26 -16.33
C LEU A 123 10.09 1.38 -16.29
N GLU A 124 10.76 0.49 -17.02
CA GLU A 124 12.23 0.41 -17.17
C GLU A 124 13.01 0.10 -15.88
N LEU A 125 13.48 -1.14 -15.77
CA LEU A 125 14.46 -1.52 -14.76
C LEU A 125 15.89 -1.26 -15.28
N LYS A 126 16.60 -0.34 -14.62
CA LYS A 126 18.06 -0.21 -14.71
C LYS A 126 18.71 -1.11 -13.66
N ARG A 127 20.00 -1.42 -13.83
CA ARG A 127 20.85 -2.24 -12.90
C ARG A 127 20.60 -1.96 -11.42
N GLU A 128 20.32 -0.71 -11.09
CA GLU A 128 19.76 -0.36 -9.81
C GLU A 128 18.53 0.52 -10.03
N THR A 129 17.43 0.13 -9.40
CA THR A 129 16.18 0.89 -9.49
C THR A 129 15.52 0.94 -8.12
N SER A 130 15.35 2.15 -7.58
CA SER A 130 14.59 2.39 -6.36
C SER A 130 13.28 3.10 -6.68
N PHE A 131 12.24 2.76 -5.93
CA PHE A 131 11.01 3.53 -5.93
C PHE A 131 10.49 3.68 -4.51
N ARG A 132 9.82 4.79 -4.28
CA ARG A 132 9.09 5.06 -3.04
C ARG A 132 7.63 4.81 -3.30
N THR A 133 7.00 4.05 -2.42
CA THR A 133 5.55 3.85 -2.45
C THR A 133 4.97 4.18 -1.09
N THR A 134 3.84 4.89 -1.10
CA THR A 134 3.09 5.15 0.13
C THR A 134 2.08 4.03 0.29
N MET A 135 2.21 3.28 1.36
CA MET A 135 1.28 2.20 1.67
C MET A 135 0.26 2.74 2.67
N LYS A 136 -1.00 2.83 2.25
CA LYS A 136 -2.11 3.12 3.16
C LYS A 136 -2.46 1.83 3.90
N LYS A 137 -2.50 1.88 5.23
CA LYS A 137 -2.97 0.76 6.05
C LYS A 137 -4.49 0.66 5.91
N PRO A 138 -5.06 -0.46 5.45
CA PRO A 138 -6.51 -0.59 5.35
C PRO A 138 -7.17 -0.90 6.69
N ASN A 139 -6.41 -1.38 7.70
CA ASN A 139 -6.99 -1.84 8.96
C ASN A 139 -5.99 -1.84 10.14
N HIS A 140 -6.39 -1.30 11.30
CA HIS A 140 -5.57 -1.13 12.52
C HIS A 140 -4.87 -2.41 13.01
N LYS A 141 -5.38 -3.60 12.66
CA LYS A 141 -4.95 -4.89 13.22
C LYS A 141 -3.56 -5.38 12.79
N ILE A 142 -2.98 -4.86 11.71
CA ILE A 142 -1.70 -5.36 11.20
C ILE A 142 -0.60 -4.34 11.50
N PRO A 143 0.47 -4.72 12.21
CA PRO A 143 1.64 -3.88 12.35
C PRO A 143 2.20 -3.56 10.95
N LEU A 144 2.32 -2.27 10.65
CA LEU A 144 2.91 -1.75 9.41
C LEU A 144 4.21 -2.45 8.95
N PRO A 145 5.19 -2.78 9.82
CA PRO A 145 6.43 -3.43 9.38
C PRO A 145 6.29 -4.87 8.88
N GLU A 146 5.08 -5.44 8.84
CA GLU A 146 4.86 -6.85 8.44
C GLU A 146 4.08 -7.04 7.13
N LEU A 147 3.77 -5.96 6.37
CA LEU A 147 3.03 -6.11 5.12
C LEU A 147 3.88 -6.87 4.08
N PRO A 148 3.48 -8.08 3.66
CA PRO A 148 4.23 -8.82 2.65
C PRO A 148 4.11 -8.11 1.30
N ILE A 149 5.27 -7.76 0.74
CA ILE A 149 5.40 -7.26 -0.62
C ILE A 149 6.03 -8.38 -1.45
N ARG A 150 5.37 -8.75 -2.53
CA ARG A 150 5.93 -9.67 -3.53
C ARG A 150 6.25 -8.91 -4.81
N LEU A 151 7.40 -9.21 -5.39
CA LEU A 151 7.92 -8.60 -6.61
C LEU A 151 8.13 -9.66 -7.67
N TRP A 152 7.79 -9.34 -8.92
CA TRP A 152 8.00 -10.18 -10.09
C TRP A 152 8.63 -9.39 -11.23
N ALA A 153 9.73 -9.92 -11.76
CA ALA A 153 10.35 -9.50 -13.01
C ALA A 153 11.04 -10.71 -13.62
N THR A 154 11.16 -10.73 -14.94
CA THR A 154 11.90 -11.77 -15.68
C THR A 154 13.01 -11.16 -16.50
N VAL A 155 14.07 -11.93 -16.71
CA VAL A 155 15.14 -11.61 -17.65
C VAL A 155 14.66 -11.91 -19.06
N GLN A 156 14.82 -10.96 -19.97
CA GLN A 156 14.46 -11.04 -21.37
C GLN A 156 15.72 -10.93 -22.24
N LYS A 157 15.70 -11.64 -23.38
CA LYS A 157 16.81 -11.71 -24.34
C LYS A 157 16.78 -10.55 -25.34
#